data_AF-A0A2R5GD42-F1
#
_entry.id   AF-A0A2R5GD42-F1
#
_cell.length_a   1.000
_cell.length_b   1.000
_cell.length_c   1.000
_cell.angle_alpha   90.00
_cell.angle_beta   90.00
_cell.angle_gamma   90.00
#
_symmetry.space_group_name_H-M   'P 1'
#
loop_
_entity.id
_entity.type
_entity.pdbx_description
1 polymer ?
#
loop_
_entity_poly.entity_id
_entity_poly.type
_entity_poly.pdbx_seq_one_letter_code
_entity_poly.pdbx_strand_id
1 'polypeptide(L)'
;MERRRWGARREGAGGGGGGGSACDRGSWLGAAHAALTAVLAVVCVLQYKHALEHELDALTSRSALSRMRSGPSSGDGKGGSSLEGLAEAEIPQGYFLEPTEPVEFVQVRLDRKAAELEETRTLLLQMERDLRKCQGKLEDRSEEEAWGEEKAKLQARDRAMQKRLERVEDGMAKLSRHVLRETFGSAEPYRVRMTVRFPESMGAPYEQDILFEMAPSEHVPTGVLYFMNQVEAGLWDGCSFIRNAHHVLQASPQSTEKHGLHRRFKELPMQGSSIAFQEYSDKYKHTKYTIGLAGRPGGPDFYISTVDNTRNHGPGGQSSYDLPAEADTCFGRVAEGHDVVDRMHRARKLKDNFESLAEYIEIKTMRVERASDDSS
;
A
#
# COMPACT_ATOMS: atom_id res chain seq x y z
N MET A 1 -26.42 -3.67 51.17
CA MET A 1 -27.55 -2.72 51.21
C MET A 1 -26.98 -1.32 51.26
N GLU A 2 -26.90 -0.63 50.13
CA GLU A 2 -26.79 0.84 50.06
C GLU A 2 -26.96 1.23 48.58
N ARG A 3 -28.17 1.65 48.20
CA ARG A 3 -28.51 2.09 46.84
C ARG A 3 -28.30 3.59 46.76
N ARG A 4 -27.29 4.04 46.02
CA ARG A 4 -27.15 5.47 45.65
C ARG A 4 -28.09 5.80 44.50
N ARG A 5 -29.08 6.65 44.81
CA ARG A 5 -30.01 7.29 43.87
C ARG A 5 -29.24 8.26 42.97
N TRP A 6 -29.36 8.09 41.66
CA TRP A 6 -29.06 9.15 40.69
C TRP A 6 -30.33 9.97 40.47
N GLY A 7 -30.24 11.26 40.84
CA GLY A 7 -31.29 12.24 40.67
C GLY A 7 -31.28 12.81 39.25
N ALA A 8 -32.46 12.83 38.64
CA ALA A 8 -32.75 13.53 37.40
C ALA A 8 -32.65 15.06 37.59
N ARG A 9 -32.09 15.75 36.60
CA ARG A 9 -32.36 17.18 36.36
C ARG A 9 -32.79 17.35 34.91
N ARG A 10 -33.97 17.94 34.76
CA ARG A 10 -34.64 18.34 33.53
C ARG A 10 -34.33 19.81 33.22
N GLU A 11 -34.37 20.09 31.91
CA GLU A 11 -34.87 21.30 31.25
C GLU A 11 -34.04 22.59 31.25
N GLY A 12 -33.89 23.16 30.05
CA GLY A 12 -33.36 24.50 29.78
C GLY A 12 -33.07 24.72 28.30
N ALA A 13 -34.00 25.36 27.60
CA ALA A 13 -34.08 25.54 26.15
C ALA A 13 -33.13 26.61 25.56
N GLY A 14 -32.89 26.51 24.24
CA GLY A 14 -32.29 27.51 23.36
C GLY A 14 -31.77 26.80 22.11
N GLY A 15 -32.42 26.82 20.94
CA GLY A 15 -32.95 27.98 20.25
C GLY A 15 -31.87 28.54 19.34
N GLY A 16 -31.70 27.97 18.14
CA GLY A 16 -30.67 28.41 17.18
C GLY A 16 -30.64 27.53 15.93
N GLY A 17 -31.63 27.70 15.06
CA GLY A 17 -31.62 27.10 13.73
C GLY A 17 -30.52 27.71 12.87
N GLY A 18 -29.44 26.96 12.66
CA GLY A 18 -28.46 27.21 11.62
C GLY A 18 -28.68 26.19 10.49
N GLY A 19 -29.46 26.58 9.48
CA GLY A 19 -29.58 25.84 8.23
C GLY A 19 -28.25 25.87 7.48
N GLY A 20 -27.33 24.98 7.84
CA GLY A 20 -26.11 24.74 7.10
C GLY A 20 -26.44 23.99 5.81
N SER A 21 -26.47 24.73 4.71
CA SER A 21 -26.61 24.23 3.34
C SER A 21 -25.71 23.02 3.11
N ALA A 22 -26.31 21.86 2.87
CA ALA A 22 -25.65 20.61 2.50
C ALA A 22 -25.27 20.57 0.99
N CYS A 23 -25.10 21.72 0.35
CA CYS A 23 -24.72 21.82 -1.05
C CYS A 23 -23.31 22.39 -1.14
N ASP A 24 -22.29 21.54 -1.32
CA ASP A 24 -21.20 21.81 -2.30
C ASP A 24 -20.12 20.72 -2.44
N ARG A 25 -20.23 19.56 -1.77
CA ARG A 25 -19.25 18.47 -1.95
C ARG A 25 -19.39 17.71 -3.29
N GLY A 26 -20.48 17.94 -4.03
CA GLY A 26 -20.70 17.37 -5.35
C GLY A 26 -20.21 18.24 -6.52
N SER A 27 -19.80 19.50 -6.28
CA SER A 27 -19.55 20.43 -7.38
C SER A 27 -18.20 20.24 -8.07
N TRP A 28 -17.17 19.77 -7.37
CA TRP A 28 -15.85 19.51 -7.99
C TRP A 28 -15.82 18.25 -8.86
N LEU A 29 -16.36 17.13 -8.39
CA LEU A 29 -16.54 15.93 -9.21
C LEU A 29 -17.49 16.20 -10.39
N GLY A 30 -18.54 17.00 -10.17
CA GLY A 30 -19.42 17.48 -11.23
C GLY A 30 -18.71 18.36 -12.25
N ALA A 31 -17.86 19.29 -11.82
CA ALA A 31 -17.10 20.19 -12.69
C ALA A 31 -16.03 19.43 -13.48
N ALA A 32 -15.29 18.50 -12.86
CA ALA A 32 -14.31 17.67 -13.54
C ALA A 32 -14.97 16.73 -14.56
N HIS A 33 -16.11 16.14 -14.21
CA HIS A 33 -16.90 15.33 -15.14
C HIS A 33 -17.46 16.16 -16.30
N ALA A 34 -17.95 17.37 -16.03
CA ALA A 34 -18.44 18.30 -17.05
C ALA A 34 -17.32 18.77 -17.98
N ALA A 35 -16.12 19.05 -17.45
CA ALA A 35 -14.94 19.41 -18.23
C ALA A 35 -14.48 18.25 -19.13
N LEU A 36 -14.41 17.02 -18.60
CA LEU A 36 -14.07 15.84 -19.38
C LEU A 36 -15.11 15.57 -20.49
N THR A 37 -16.39 15.71 -20.17
CA THR A 37 -17.49 15.57 -21.13
C THR A 37 -17.41 16.63 -22.22
N ALA A 38 -17.09 17.88 -21.87
CA ALA A 38 -16.89 18.95 -22.85
C ALA A 38 -15.69 18.68 -23.78
N VAL A 39 -14.57 18.19 -23.24
CA VAL A 39 -13.38 17.81 -24.03
C VAL A 39 -13.72 16.69 -25.01
N LEU A 40 -14.42 15.65 -24.55
CA LEU A 40 -14.84 14.54 -25.40
C LEU A 40 -15.83 15.01 -26.49
N ALA A 41 -16.75 15.91 -26.15
CA ALA A 41 -17.66 16.50 -27.13
C ALA A 41 -16.90 17.31 -28.20
N VAL A 42 -15.89 18.11 -27.82
CA VAL A 42 -15.04 18.83 -28.78
C VAL A 42 -14.31 17.85 -29.70
N VAL A 43 -13.73 16.78 -29.15
CA VAL A 43 -13.03 15.75 -29.96
C VAL A 43 -13.98 15.10 -30.96
N CYS A 44 -15.19 14.70 -30.53
CA CYS A 44 -16.20 14.13 -31.43
C CYS A 44 -16.63 15.11 -32.52
N VAL A 45 -16.83 16.39 -32.19
CA VAL A 45 -17.19 17.42 -33.16
C VAL A 45 -16.06 17.67 -34.17
N LEU A 46 -14.80 17.68 -33.73
CA LEU A 46 -13.64 17.82 -34.62
C LEU A 46 -13.49 16.62 -35.58
N GLN A 47 -13.72 15.40 -35.08
CA GLN A 47 -13.72 14.19 -35.91
C GLN A 47 -14.86 14.22 -36.93
N TYR A 48 -16.05 14.64 -36.51
CA TYR A 48 -17.20 14.79 -37.40
C TYR A 48 -16.96 15.87 -38.46
N LYS A 49 -16.39 17.02 -38.08
CA LYS A 49 -15.99 18.09 -38.99
C LYS A 49 -15.01 17.57 -40.06
N HIS A 50 -13.96 16.84 -39.65
CA HIS A 50 -12.97 16.29 -40.58
C HIS A 50 -13.61 15.27 -41.56
N ALA A 51 -14.58 14.47 -41.09
CA ALA A 51 -15.32 13.56 -41.95
C ALA A 51 -16.17 14.30 -42.98
N LEU A 52 -16.83 15.40 -42.58
CA LEU A 52 -17.61 16.25 -43.47
C LEU A 52 -16.73 16.98 -44.50
N GLU A 53 -15.58 17.50 -44.09
CA GLU A 53 -14.61 18.15 -45.01
C GLU A 53 -14.14 17.16 -46.08
N HIS A 54 -13.82 15.93 -45.69
CA HIS A 54 -13.42 14.89 -46.65
C HIS A 54 -14.56 14.47 -47.60
N GLU A 55 -15.80 14.39 -47.10
CA GLU A 55 -16.98 14.12 -47.94
C GLU A 55 -17.23 15.26 -48.94
N LEU A 56 -17.07 16.51 -48.49
CA LEU A 56 -17.22 17.72 -49.31
C LEU A 56 -16.17 17.78 -50.42
N ASP A 57 -14.91 17.49 -50.10
CA ASP A 57 -13.81 17.42 -51.07
C ASP A 57 -14.05 16.34 -52.14
N ALA A 58 -14.56 15.18 -51.71
CA ALA A 58 -14.92 14.09 -52.61
C ALA A 58 -16.08 14.47 -53.55
N LEU A 59 -17.13 15.13 -53.04
CA LEU A 59 -18.25 15.60 -53.85
C LEU A 59 -17.85 16.71 -54.82
N THR A 60 -17.00 17.64 -54.39
CA THR A 60 -16.46 18.73 -55.22
C THR A 60 -15.63 18.17 -56.37
N SER A 61 -14.77 17.19 -56.08
CA SER A 61 -13.96 16.48 -57.09
C SER A 61 -14.83 15.75 -58.12
N ARG A 62 -15.90 15.08 -57.69
CA ARG A 62 -16.86 14.40 -58.58
C ARG A 62 -17.64 15.39 -59.46
N SER A 63 -18.07 16.52 -58.90
CA SER A 63 -18.76 17.59 -59.63
C SER A 63 -17.86 18.20 -60.71
N ALA A 64 -16.58 18.47 -60.40
CA ALA A 64 -15.59 18.95 -61.37
C ALA A 64 -15.39 17.96 -62.52
N LEU A 65 -15.24 16.66 -62.23
CA LEU A 65 -15.09 15.61 -63.25
C LEU A 65 -16.34 15.45 -64.13
N SER A 66 -17.54 15.57 -63.55
CA SER A 66 -18.81 15.51 -64.30
C SER A 66 -18.90 16.66 -65.32
N ARG A 67 -18.51 17.89 -64.93
CA ARG A 67 -18.48 19.05 -65.84
C ARG A 67 -17.45 18.92 -66.96
N MET A 68 -16.32 18.25 -66.72
CA MET A 68 -15.33 18.00 -67.78
C MET A 68 -15.84 16.97 -68.81
N ARG A 69 -16.68 16.01 -68.41
CA ARG A 69 -17.24 14.98 -69.30
C ARG A 69 -18.42 15.45 -70.17
N SER A 70 -19.14 16.48 -69.73
CA SER A 70 -20.25 17.07 -70.51
C SER A 70 -19.80 18.18 -71.47
N GLY A 71 -18.49 18.37 -71.67
CA GLY A 71 -17.96 19.28 -72.69
C GLY A 71 -18.42 18.90 -74.10
N PRO A 72 -18.75 19.88 -74.96
CA PRO A 72 -19.31 19.62 -76.29
C PRO A 72 -18.31 18.80 -77.13
N SER A 73 -18.79 17.63 -77.56
CA SER A 73 -18.19 16.79 -78.61
C SER A 73 -18.09 17.61 -79.91
N SER A 74 -17.02 18.39 -80.03
CA SER A 74 -16.63 19.02 -81.29
C SER A 74 -15.90 17.95 -82.11
N GLY A 75 -16.59 17.49 -83.15
CA GLY A 75 -15.98 16.68 -84.19
C GLY A 75 -14.98 17.49 -85.02
N ASP A 76 -14.15 16.73 -85.72
CA ASP A 76 -13.20 17.11 -86.77
C ASP A 76 -11.85 17.71 -86.33
N GLY A 77 -10.79 16.92 -86.54
CA GLY A 77 -9.42 17.41 -86.52
C GLY A 77 -8.35 16.33 -86.55
N LYS A 78 -8.13 15.71 -87.71
CA LYS A 78 -6.96 14.86 -88.01
C LYS A 78 -5.65 15.63 -87.75
N GLY A 79 -4.72 15.02 -87.03
CA GLY A 79 -3.33 15.47 -86.96
C GLY A 79 -2.54 14.69 -85.92
N GLY A 80 -1.77 13.70 -86.36
CA GLY A 80 -0.91 12.92 -85.49
C GLY A 80 0.38 13.65 -85.12
N SER A 81 0.91 13.36 -83.94
CA SER A 81 2.36 13.19 -83.74
C SER A 81 2.62 12.48 -82.42
N SER A 82 3.52 11.51 -82.50
CA SER A 82 4.15 10.70 -81.47
C SER A 82 4.39 11.37 -80.12
N LEU A 83 3.93 10.71 -79.05
CA LEU A 83 4.50 10.82 -77.70
C LEU A 83 4.56 9.40 -77.11
N GLU A 84 5.72 8.78 -77.29
CA GLU A 84 6.15 7.60 -76.54
C GLU A 84 6.52 8.02 -75.11
N GLY A 85 6.17 7.19 -74.12
CA GLY A 85 6.87 7.15 -72.84
C GLY A 85 6.11 7.71 -71.64
N LEU A 86 4.98 7.10 -71.27
CA LEU A 86 4.54 7.05 -69.87
C LEU A 86 4.07 5.63 -69.54
N ALA A 87 4.61 5.09 -68.45
CA ALA A 87 4.40 3.74 -67.97
C ALA A 87 2.92 3.44 -67.72
N GLU A 88 2.49 2.28 -68.20
CA GLU A 88 1.20 1.66 -67.89
C GLU A 88 1.13 1.39 -66.38
N ALA A 89 0.56 2.33 -65.63
CA ALA A 89 -0.02 2.00 -64.33
C ALA A 89 -1.32 1.23 -64.63
N GLU A 90 -1.32 -0.07 -64.32
CA GLU A 90 -2.52 -0.91 -64.34
C GLU A 90 -3.60 -0.25 -63.47
N ILE A 91 -4.56 0.43 -64.11
CA ILE A 91 -5.77 0.89 -63.47
C ILE A 91 -6.62 -0.36 -63.23
N PRO A 92 -6.97 -0.70 -61.97
CA PRO A 92 -7.82 -1.84 -61.70
C PRO A 92 -9.13 -1.72 -62.47
N GLN A 93 -9.37 -2.65 -63.40
CA GLN A 93 -10.67 -2.81 -64.06
C GLN A 93 -11.68 -3.30 -63.03
N GLY A 94 -12.34 -2.35 -62.38
CA GLY A 94 -13.44 -2.62 -61.46
C GLY A 94 -14.10 -1.33 -61.04
N TYR A 95 -15.40 -1.22 -61.35
CA TYR A 95 -16.32 -0.16 -60.94
C TYR A 95 -16.29 1.14 -61.77
N PHE A 96 -16.65 1.03 -63.06
CA PHE A 96 -17.37 2.12 -63.74
C PHE A 96 -18.77 2.23 -63.11
N LEU A 97 -18.88 3.02 -62.04
CA LEU A 97 -20.18 3.48 -61.55
C LEU A 97 -20.63 4.60 -62.50
N GLU A 98 -21.65 4.33 -63.32
CA GLU A 98 -22.31 5.41 -64.04
C GLU A 98 -22.81 6.44 -63.03
N PRO A 99 -22.58 7.75 -63.24
CA PRO A 99 -23.07 8.78 -62.35
C PRO A 99 -24.58 8.87 -62.53
N THR A 100 -25.33 8.13 -61.72
CA THR A 100 -26.80 8.06 -61.78
C THR A 100 -27.50 9.25 -61.12
N GLU A 101 -26.76 10.22 -60.58
CA GLU A 101 -27.35 11.37 -59.89
C GLU A 101 -27.25 12.66 -60.72
N PRO A 102 -28.38 13.37 -60.95
CA PRO A 102 -28.37 14.67 -61.62
C PRO A 102 -27.56 15.71 -60.85
N VAL A 103 -26.83 16.57 -61.57
CA VAL A 103 -25.93 17.60 -60.99
C VAL A 103 -26.65 18.52 -59.99
N GLU A 104 -27.94 18.79 -60.20
CA GLU A 104 -28.75 19.59 -59.27
C GLU A 104 -28.88 18.96 -57.88
N PHE A 105 -28.95 17.63 -57.78
CA PHE A 105 -28.98 16.94 -56.48
C PHE A 105 -27.64 17.01 -55.76
N VAL A 106 -26.53 17.05 -56.51
CA VAL A 106 -25.18 17.23 -55.93
C VAL A 106 -25.06 18.62 -55.31
N GLN A 107 -25.55 19.66 -55.99
CA GLN A 107 -25.48 21.03 -55.46
C GLN A 107 -26.33 21.22 -54.19
N VAL A 108 -27.56 20.68 -54.15
CA VAL A 108 -28.41 20.74 -52.96
C VAL A 108 -27.76 20.03 -51.76
N ARG A 109 -27.05 18.90 -51.98
CA ARG A 109 -26.28 18.24 -50.91
C ARG A 109 -25.09 19.07 -50.46
N LEU A 110 -24.36 19.71 -51.38
CA LEU A 110 -23.25 20.60 -51.04
C LEU A 110 -23.72 21.77 -50.17
N ASP A 111 -24.83 22.42 -50.54
CA ASP A 111 -25.36 23.57 -49.81
C ASP A 111 -25.85 23.15 -48.41
N ARG A 112 -26.51 21.98 -48.30
CA ARG A 112 -26.89 21.40 -47.01
C ARG A 112 -25.67 21.10 -46.13
N LYS A 113 -24.62 20.51 -46.70
CA LYS A 113 -23.38 20.20 -45.98
C LYS A 113 -22.64 21.47 -45.54
N ALA A 114 -22.65 22.51 -46.36
CA ALA A 114 -22.09 23.81 -46.01
C ALA A 114 -22.86 24.46 -44.84
N ALA A 115 -24.19 24.35 -44.82
CA ALA A 115 -25.01 24.83 -43.69
C ALA A 115 -24.75 24.02 -42.40
N GLU A 116 -24.67 22.69 -42.49
CA GLU A 116 -24.30 21.81 -41.36
C GLU A 116 -22.90 22.18 -40.81
N LEU A 117 -21.96 22.53 -41.69
CA LEU A 117 -20.60 22.95 -41.30
C LEU A 117 -20.59 24.30 -40.56
N GLU A 118 -21.38 25.28 -41.00
CA GLU A 118 -21.45 26.60 -40.37
C GLU A 118 -22.17 26.55 -39.00
N GLU A 119 -23.20 25.71 -38.86
CA GLU A 119 -23.81 25.42 -37.55
C GLU A 119 -22.80 24.80 -36.59
N THR A 120 -22.06 23.79 -37.06
CA THR A 120 -20.99 23.14 -36.29
C THR A 120 -19.90 24.14 -35.87
N ARG A 121 -19.53 25.06 -36.76
CA ARG A 121 -18.55 26.12 -36.46
C ARG A 121 -19.06 27.07 -35.37
N THR A 122 -20.33 27.46 -35.44
CA THR A 122 -20.96 28.33 -34.43
C THR A 122 -20.98 27.65 -33.07
N LEU A 123 -21.30 26.35 -33.03
CA LEU A 123 -21.28 25.55 -31.80
C LEU A 123 -19.85 25.47 -31.20
N LEU A 124 -18.84 25.23 -32.04
CA LEU A 124 -17.43 25.21 -31.58
C LEU A 124 -17.00 26.54 -30.96
N LEU A 125 -17.33 27.67 -31.60
CA LEU A 125 -17.02 29.00 -31.05
C LEU A 125 -17.73 29.27 -29.72
N GLN A 126 -18.95 28.77 -29.55
CA GLN A 126 -19.67 28.87 -28.29
C GLN A 126 -19.00 28.01 -27.20
N MET A 127 -18.63 26.77 -27.52
CA MET A 127 -17.89 25.88 -26.61
C MET A 127 -16.54 26.48 -26.21
N GLU A 128 -15.79 27.11 -27.12
CA GLU A 128 -14.54 27.80 -26.81
C GLU A 128 -14.71 28.96 -25.83
N ARG A 129 -15.77 29.77 -26.00
CA ARG A 129 -16.09 30.86 -25.05
C ARG A 129 -16.43 30.31 -23.67
N ASP A 130 -17.19 29.22 -23.62
CA ASP A 130 -17.59 28.60 -22.36
C ASP A 130 -16.39 27.94 -21.66
N LEU A 131 -15.48 27.31 -22.41
CA LEU A 131 -14.21 26.83 -21.89
C LEU A 131 -13.36 27.96 -21.30
N ARG A 132 -13.23 29.10 -22.00
CA ARG A 132 -12.49 30.27 -21.45
C ARG A 132 -13.12 30.84 -20.18
N LYS A 133 -14.45 30.89 -20.11
CA LYS A 133 -15.17 31.32 -18.90
C LYS A 133 -14.95 30.33 -17.74
N CYS A 134 -14.92 29.03 -18.03
CA CYS A 134 -14.62 28.00 -17.03
C CYS A 134 -13.16 28.07 -16.55
N GLN A 135 -12.21 28.31 -17.47
CA GLN A 135 -10.80 28.47 -17.13
C GLN A 135 -10.55 29.68 -16.22
N GLY A 136 -11.13 30.86 -16.53
CA GLY A 136 -10.97 32.04 -15.66
C GLY A 136 -11.57 31.86 -14.26
N LYS A 137 -12.66 31.09 -14.13
CA LYS A 137 -13.23 30.73 -12.81
C LYS A 137 -12.40 29.72 -12.04
N LEU A 138 -11.63 28.87 -12.73
CA LEU A 138 -10.68 27.95 -12.10
C LEU A 138 -9.46 28.70 -11.56
N GLU A 139 -9.01 29.73 -12.28
CA GLU A 139 -7.89 30.58 -11.85
C GLU A 139 -8.24 31.46 -10.64
N ASP A 140 -9.51 31.87 -10.49
CA ASP A 140 -9.98 32.75 -9.39
C ASP A 140 -10.15 32.05 -8.02
N ARG A 141 -10.20 30.71 -7.97
CA ARG A 141 -9.94 29.96 -6.73
C ARG A 141 -8.54 29.42 -6.87
N SER A 142 -7.53 30.11 -6.32
CA SER A 142 -6.17 29.61 -6.42
C SER A 142 -6.15 28.16 -5.96
N GLU A 143 -5.77 27.24 -6.85
CA GLU A 143 -5.75 25.81 -6.55
C GLU A 143 -4.94 25.55 -5.27
N GLU A 144 -4.00 26.45 -4.97
CA GLU A 144 -3.20 26.51 -3.76
C GLU A 144 -4.01 26.74 -2.47
N GLU A 145 -5.03 27.62 -2.46
CA GLU A 145 -5.89 27.84 -1.29
C GLU A 145 -6.83 26.66 -1.04
N ALA A 146 -7.45 26.13 -2.10
CA ALA A 146 -8.33 24.96 -2.00
C ALA A 146 -7.55 23.71 -1.55
N TRP A 147 -6.36 23.51 -2.13
CA TRP A 147 -5.44 22.44 -1.74
C TRP A 147 -4.90 22.64 -0.32
N GLY A 148 -4.63 23.89 0.09
CA GLY A 148 -4.19 24.24 1.44
C GLY A 148 -5.22 23.85 2.50
N GLU A 149 -6.50 24.17 2.28
CA GLU A 149 -7.59 23.81 3.20
C GLU A 149 -7.79 22.29 3.27
N GLU A 150 -7.78 21.59 2.14
CA GLU A 150 -7.90 20.13 2.09
C GLU A 150 -6.71 19.43 2.76
N LYS A 151 -5.49 19.86 2.47
CA LYS A 151 -4.26 19.36 3.11
C LYS A 151 -4.31 19.57 4.62
N ALA A 152 -4.76 20.72 5.10
CA ALA A 152 -4.90 20.98 6.53
C ALA A 152 -5.95 20.06 7.17
N LYS A 153 -7.08 19.79 6.50
CA LYS A 153 -8.10 18.82 6.96
C LYS A 153 -7.54 17.40 7.01
N LEU A 154 -6.79 16.97 6.00
CA LEU A 154 -6.16 15.65 5.97
C LEU A 154 -5.15 15.48 7.09
N GLN A 155 -4.28 16.47 7.31
CA GLN A 155 -3.33 16.48 8.43
C GLN A 155 -4.03 16.49 9.79
N ALA A 156 -5.13 17.23 9.94
CA ALA A 156 -5.91 17.22 11.17
C ALA A 156 -6.55 15.85 11.44
N ARG A 157 -7.07 15.20 10.39
CA ARG A 157 -7.61 13.83 10.47
C ARG A 157 -6.53 12.82 10.85
N ASP A 158 -5.36 12.91 10.22
CA ASP A 158 -4.22 12.04 10.52
C ASP A 158 -3.76 12.18 11.98
N ARG A 159 -3.56 13.42 12.46
CA ARG A 159 -3.26 13.69 13.88
C ARG A 159 -4.33 13.15 14.83
N ALA A 160 -5.61 13.24 14.47
CA ALA A 160 -6.69 12.69 15.29
C ALA A 160 -6.69 11.16 15.32
N MET A 161 -6.32 10.53 14.21
CA MET A 161 -6.16 9.08 14.10
C MET A 161 -4.96 8.58 14.91
N GLN A 162 -3.80 9.24 14.80
CA GLN A 162 -2.61 8.97 15.62
C GLN A 162 -2.93 9.01 17.12
N LYS A 163 -3.58 10.08 17.60
CA LYS A 163 -4.05 10.18 19.00
C LYS A 163 -5.04 9.08 19.42
N ARG A 164 -5.75 8.49 18.46
CA ARG A 164 -6.65 7.36 18.74
C ARG A 164 -5.87 6.06 18.84
N LEU A 165 -4.86 5.87 17.99
CA LEU A 165 -3.93 4.74 18.06
C LEU A 165 -3.15 4.76 19.38
N GLU A 166 -2.54 5.89 19.74
CA GLU A 166 -1.82 6.06 21.02
C GLU A 166 -2.68 5.65 22.24
N ARG A 167 -3.97 6.01 22.25
CA ARG A 167 -4.89 5.62 23.33
C ARG A 167 -5.22 4.13 23.35
N VAL A 168 -5.26 3.49 22.18
CA VAL A 168 -5.48 2.04 22.06
C VAL A 168 -4.22 1.32 22.54
N GLU A 169 -3.04 1.73 22.09
CA GLU A 169 -1.74 1.20 22.54
C GLU A 169 -1.57 1.34 24.05
N ASP A 170 -1.84 2.51 24.63
CA ASP A 170 -1.82 2.74 26.08
C ASP A 170 -2.80 1.81 26.83
N GLY A 171 -3.99 1.62 26.27
CA GLY A 171 -5.00 0.72 26.82
C GLY A 171 -4.54 -0.74 26.79
N MET A 172 -3.96 -1.17 25.68
CA MET A 172 -3.39 -2.50 25.50
C MET A 172 -2.21 -2.72 26.44
N ALA A 173 -1.28 -1.78 26.56
CA ALA A 173 -0.14 -1.88 27.47
C ALA A 173 -0.57 -2.01 28.94
N LYS A 174 -1.59 -1.25 29.37
CA LYS A 174 -2.18 -1.38 30.72
C LYS A 174 -2.82 -2.74 30.95
N LEU A 175 -3.59 -3.23 29.98
CA LEU A 175 -4.20 -4.56 30.05
C LEU A 175 -3.13 -5.66 30.05
N SER A 176 -2.11 -5.56 29.19
CA SER A 176 -1.01 -6.51 29.12
C SER A 176 -0.24 -6.60 30.44
N ARG A 177 0.05 -5.46 31.09
CA ARG A 177 0.64 -5.45 32.45
C ARG A 177 -0.23 -6.18 33.47
N HIS A 178 -1.54 -5.92 33.44
CA HIS A 178 -2.47 -6.57 34.36
C HIS A 178 -2.47 -8.08 34.15
N VAL A 179 -2.62 -8.54 32.90
CA VAL A 179 -2.62 -9.96 32.55
C VAL A 179 -1.28 -10.63 32.89
N LEU A 180 -0.14 -9.97 32.67
CA LEU A 180 1.17 -10.48 33.06
C LEU A 180 1.22 -10.77 34.57
N ARG A 181 0.77 -9.82 35.39
CA ARG A 181 0.79 -9.94 36.85
C ARG A 181 -0.15 -11.02 37.38
N GLU A 182 -1.34 -11.11 36.80
CA GLU A 182 -2.33 -12.15 37.16
C GLU A 182 -1.85 -13.54 36.75
N THR A 183 -1.18 -13.67 35.60
CA THR A 183 -0.81 -14.99 35.03
C THR A 183 0.53 -15.51 35.56
N PHE A 184 1.54 -14.65 35.61
CA PHE A 184 2.93 -15.02 35.91
C PHE A 184 3.41 -14.51 37.28
N GLY A 185 2.53 -13.86 38.04
CA GLY A 185 2.86 -13.24 39.32
C GLY A 185 3.35 -11.80 39.19
N SER A 186 3.44 -11.12 40.33
CA SER A 186 3.85 -9.70 40.40
C SER A 186 5.36 -9.49 40.55
N ALA A 187 6.13 -10.57 40.72
CA ALA A 187 7.58 -10.48 40.85
C ALA A 187 8.24 -10.24 39.49
N GLU A 188 8.89 -9.09 39.34
CA GLU A 188 9.74 -8.75 38.19
C GLU A 188 11.23 -8.80 38.58
N PRO A 189 12.15 -9.05 37.61
CA PRO A 189 11.88 -9.34 36.20
C PRO A 189 11.33 -10.77 35.99
N TYR A 190 10.43 -10.93 35.03
CA TYR A 190 10.03 -12.27 34.57
C TYR A 190 11.23 -12.97 33.94
N ARG A 191 11.37 -14.27 34.19
CA ARG A 191 12.51 -15.07 33.72
C ARG A 191 12.07 -16.24 32.88
N VAL A 192 12.84 -16.54 31.83
CA VAL A 192 12.62 -17.68 30.94
C VAL A 192 13.93 -18.44 30.79
N ARG A 193 13.93 -19.72 31.12
CA ARG A 193 15.05 -20.63 30.88
C ARG A 193 14.84 -21.35 29.56
N MET A 194 15.85 -21.29 28.69
CA MET A 194 15.88 -21.98 27.41
C MET A 194 17.06 -22.96 27.41
N THR A 195 16.77 -24.24 27.18
CA THR A 195 17.81 -25.25 26.94
C THR A 195 17.95 -25.45 25.44
N VAL A 196 19.15 -25.19 24.92
CA VAL A 196 19.49 -25.41 23.52
C VAL A 196 20.26 -26.71 23.37
N ARG A 197 20.03 -27.41 22.26
CA ARG A 197 20.81 -28.58 21.84
C ARG A 197 21.65 -28.22 20.62
N PHE A 198 22.95 -28.45 20.74
CA PHE A 198 23.93 -28.26 19.69
C PHE A 198 24.06 -29.50 18.80
N PRO A 199 24.25 -29.33 17.49
CA PRO A 199 24.69 -30.41 16.61
C PRO A 199 26.02 -31.02 17.10
N GLU A 200 26.22 -32.32 16.84
CA GLU A 200 27.45 -33.03 17.23
C GLU A 200 28.71 -32.36 16.65
N SER A 201 28.60 -31.76 15.46
CA SER A 201 29.68 -31.04 14.78
C SER A 201 30.21 -29.84 15.57
N MET A 202 29.45 -29.33 16.55
CA MET A 202 29.85 -28.23 17.43
C MET A 202 30.50 -28.70 18.73
N GLY A 203 30.67 -30.01 18.94
CA GLY A 203 31.33 -30.61 20.10
C GLY A 203 30.53 -30.58 21.41
N ALA A 204 31.10 -31.13 22.48
CA ALA A 204 30.48 -31.12 23.81
C ALA A 204 30.70 -29.76 24.54
N PRO A 205 29.82 -29.37 25.48
CA PRO A 205 28.57 -30.06 25.84
C PRO A 205 27.50 -29.90 24.75
N TYR A 206 26.67 -30.93 24.57
CA TYR A 206 25.63 -30.95 23.54
C TYR A 206 24.36 -30.19 23.94
N GLU A 207 24.18 -29.92 25.24
CA GLU A 207 23.05 -29.16 25.76
C GLU A 207 23.57 -28.12 26.74
N GLN A 208 23.06 -26.89 26.63
CA GLN A 208 23.40 -25.79 27.53
C GLN A 208 22.17 -24.90 27.74
N ASP A 209 22.13 -24.25 28.88
CA ASP A 209 21.05 -23.35 29.25
C ASP A 209 21.40 -21.89 28.95
N ILE A 210 20.36 -21.14 28.60
CA ILE A 210 20.38 -19.68 28.50
C ILE A 210 19.23 -19.17 29.35
N LEU A 211 19.52 -18.23 30.26
CA LEU A 211 18.50 -17.56 31.06
C LEU A 211 18.20 -16.19 30.47
N PHE A 212 16.94 -15.96 30.13
CA PHE A 212 16.46 -14.65 29.72
C PHE A 212 15.79 -13.93 30.88
N GLU A 213 16.10 -12.65 31.03
CA GLU A 213 15.33 -11.69 31.83
C GLU A 213 14.48 -10.84 30.89
N MET A 214 13.16 -10.88 31.08
CA MET A 214 12.25 -10.05 30.32
C MET A 214 12.42 -8.57 30.67
N ALA A 215 12.10 -7.71 29.72
CA ALA A 215 12.09 -6.28 29.93
C ALA A 215 11.05 -5.90 31.02
N PRO A 216 11.25 -4.78 31.75
CA PRO A 216 10.26 -4.29 32.69
C PRO A 216 8.90 -4.09 32.01
N SER A 217 7.82 -4.54 32.67
CA SER A 217 6.47 -4.44 32.10
C SER A 217 5.98 -2.97 32.01
N GLU A 218 6.70 -2.04 32.61
CA GLU A 218 6.46 -0.61 32.42
C GLU A 218 6.89 -0.09 31.04
N HIS A 219 7.77 -0.79 30.33
CA HIS A 219 8.34 -0.32 29.06
C HIS A 219 7.75 -1.01 27.84
N VAL A 220 7.64 -2.34 27.86
CA VAL A 220 7.20 -3.15 26.72
C VAL A 220 6.30 -4.33 27.13
N PRO A 221 5.21 -4.07 27.90
CA PRO A 221 4.36 -5.12 28.45
C PRO A 221 3.69 -6.01 27.41
N THR A 222 3.32 -5.47 26.25
CA THR A 222 2.61 -6.26 25.23
C THR A 222 3.57 -7.23 24.56
N GLY A 223 4.80 -6.81 24.24
CA GLY A 223 5.85 -7.70 23.74
C GLY A 223 6.21 -8.82 24.72
N VAL A 224 6.39 -8.46 26.00
CA VAL A 224 6.69 -9.44 27.06
C VAL A 224 5.54 -10.44 27.22
N LEU A 225 4.29 -9.98 27.31
CA LEU A 225 3.13 -10.85 27.43
C LEU A 225 3.00 -11.79 26.22
N TYR A 226 3.21 -11.27 25.02
CA TYR A 226 3.15 -12.07 23.80
C TYR A 226 4.16 -13.21 23.82
N PHE A 227 5.41 -12.92 24.16
CA PHE A 227 6.45 -13.95 24.23
C PHE A 227 6.20 -14.96 25.36
N MET A 228 5.89 -14.48 26.57
CA MET A 228 5.66 -15.31 27.75
C MET A 228 4.53 -16.32 27.54
N ASN A 229 3.43 -15.92 26.87
CA ASN A 229 2.33 -16.85 26.56
C ASN A 229 2.74 -17.95 25.59
N GLN A 230 3.63 -17.67 24.62
CA GLN A 230 4.15 -18.71 23.72
C GLN A 230 5.04 -19.71 24.47
N VAL A 231 5.82 -19.23 25.43
CA VAL A 231 6.65 -20.07 26.30
C VAL A 231 5.79 -20.95 27.18
N GLU A 232 4.80 -20.38 27.87
CA GLU A 232 3.86 -21.12 28.74
C GLU A 232 3.08 -22.19 27.95
N ALA A 233 2.71 -21.89 26.71
CA ALA A 233 2.06 -22.83 25.79
C ALA A 233 3.02 -23.89 25.20
N GLY A 234 4.31 -23.86 25.55
CA GLY A 234 5.32 -24.82 25.08
C GLY A 234 5.52 -24.79 23.57
N LEU A 235 5.28 -23.65 22.92
CA LEU A 235 5.35 -23.55 21.46
C LEU A 235 6.78 -23.62 20.93
N TRP A 236 7.74 -23.16 21.72
CA TRP A 236 9.15 -23.12 21.35
C TRP A 236 9.86 -24.47 21.48
N ASP A 237 9.24 -25.47 22.10
CA ASP A 237 9.83 -26.81 22.26
C ASP A 237 9.97 -27.53 20.91
N GLY A 238 11.22 -27.86 20.57
CA GLY A 238 11.62 -28.46 19.31
C GLY A 238 11.76 -27.47 18.15
N CYS A 239 11.57 -26.17 18.38
CA CYS A 239 11.90 -25.13 17.39
C CYS A 239 13.42 -25.00 17.24
N SER A 240 13.89 -24.07 16.41
CA SER A 240 15.33 -23.96 16.14
C SER A 240 15.77 -22.54 15.84
N PHE A 241 17.03 -22.26 16.15
CA PHE A 241 17.77 -21.17 15.52
C PHE A 241 18.16 -21.62 14.12
N ILE A 242 17.71 -20.85 13.13
CA ILE A 242 17.88 -21.19 11.70
C ILE A 242 18.79 -20.22 10.97
N ARG A 243 19.05 -19.05 11.55
CA ARG A 243 19.74 -17.94 10.88
C ARG A 243 20.71 -17.23 11.82
N ASN A 244 21.87 -16.88 11.26
CA ASN A 244 22.92 -16.14 11.95
C ASN A 244 23.39 -14.96 11.08
N ALA A 245 22.65 -13.85 11.14
CA ALA A 245 22.75 -12.72 10.22
C ALA A 245 23.84 -11.69 10.61
N HIS A 246 25.00 -12.15 11.10
CA HIS A 246 26.10 -11.36 11.68
C HIS A 246 25.77 -10.54 12.94
N HIS A 247 24.65 -9.83 12.97
CA HIS A 247 24.24 -8.93 14.05
C HIS A 247 23.13 -9.52 14.94
N VAL A 248 22.49 -10.60 14.50
CA VAL A 248 21.46 -11.32 15.24
C VAL A 248 21.50 -12.84 15.00
N LEU A 249 21.09 -13.61 16.00
CA LEU A 249 20.73 -15.03 15.90
C LEU A 249 19.21 -15.15 15.93
N GLN A 250 18.58 -15.65 14.87
CA GLN A 250 17.12 -15.70 14.75
C GLN A 250 16.60 -17.13 14.93
N ALA A 251 15.64 -17.26 15.85
CA ALA A 251 14.83 -18.44 16.09
C ALA A 251 13.52 -18.36 15.32
N SER A 252 13.05 -19.52 14.85
CA SER A 252 11.85 -19.65 14.03
C SER A 252 11.12 -20.96 14.38
N PRO A 253 9.80 -21.10 14.13
CA PRO A 253 9.07 -22.34 14.38
C PRO A 253 9.34 -23.38 13.27
N GLN A 254 10.61 -23.66 13.08
CA GLN A 254 11.16 -24.67 12.19
C GLN A 254 11.94 -25.67 13.02
N SER A 255 11.97 -26.91 12.56
CA SER A 255 12.71 -28.01 13.17
C SER A 255 13.25 -28.89 12.05
N THR A 256 14.39 -29.52 12.29
CA THR A 256 14.93 -30.55 11.41
C THR A 256 14.13 -31.85 11.48
N GLU A 257 13.51 -32.14 12.63
CA GLU A 257 12.81 -33.41 12.89
C GLU A 257 11.29 -33.29 12.86
N LYS A 258 10.75 -32.13 13.30
CA LYS A 258 9.31 -31.94 13.49
C LYS A 258 8.71 -31.03 12.43
N HIS A 259 7.82 -31.57 11.61
CA HIS A 259 7.06 -30.78 10.65
C HIS A 259 5.85 -30.10 11.29
N GLY A 260 5.41 -28.97 10.72
CA GLY A 260 4.15 -28.32 11.09
C GLY A 260 4.17 -27.48 12.37
N LEU A 261 5.33 -27.22 12.99
CA LEU A 261 5.41 -26.38 14.19
C LEU A 261 4.79 -24.99 14.00
N HIS A 262 4.97 -24.39 12.83
CA HIS A 262 4.35 -23.10 12.50
C HIS A 262 2.81 -23.09 12.59
N ARG A 263 2.15 -24.24 12.42
CA ARG A 263 0.69 -24.37 12.58
C ARG A 263 0.26 -24.15 14.03
N ARG A 264 1.05 -24.62 15.01
CA ARG A 264 0.77 -24.45 16.44
C ARG A 264 0.70 -22.98 16.85
N PHE A 265 1.54 -22.14 16.25
CA PHE A 265 1.53 -20.69 16.48
C PHE A 265 0.27 -20.02 15.91
N LYS A 266 -0.26 -20.52 14.79
CA LYS A 266 -1.51 -20.01 14.19
C LYS A 266 -2.76 -20.38 14.97
N GLU A 267 -2.70 -21.48 15.71
CA GLU A 267 -3.84 -22.02 16.47
C GLU A 267 -3.99 -21.39 17.86
N LEU A 268 -3.04 -20.55 18.31
CA LEU A 268 -3.18 -19.85 19.58
C LEU A 268 -4.35 -18.85 19.55
N PRO A 269 -5.32 -18.98 20.48
CA PRO A 269 -6.39 -18.01 20.60
C PRO A 269 -5.81 -16.61 20.88
N MET A 270 -6.30 -15.61 20.17
CA MET A 270 -6.05 -14.19 20.40
C MET A 270 -4.63 -13.66 20.14
N GLN A 271 -3.66 -14.49 19.75
CA GLN A 271 -2.27 -14.04 19.57
C GLN A 271 -1.74 -14.14 18.15
N GLY A 272 -2.41 -14.89 17.27
CA GLY A 272 -1.96 -15.06 15.89
C GLY A 272 -0.48 -15.43 15.80
N SER A 273 0.11 -15.22 14.62
CA SER A 273 1.56 -15.36 14.46
C SER A 273 2.31 -14.04 14.68
N SER A 274 1.66 -12.95 15.07
CA SER A 274 2.33 -11.65 15.22
C SER A 274 1.66 -10.75 16.26
N ILE A 275 2.42 -9.83 16.85
CA ILE A 275 1.89 -8.77 17.71
C ILE A 275 1.02 -7.78 16.91
N ALA A 276 0.14 -7.05 17.62
CA ALA A 276 -0.78 -6.10 17.00
C ALA A 276 -0.09 -4.80 16.56
N PHE A 277 0.96 -4.37 17.26
CA PHE A 277 1.76 -3.18 16.98
C PHE A 277 3.18 -3.38 17.51
N GLN A 278 4.15 -2.66 16.94
CA GLN A 278 5.53 -2.70 17.41
C GLN A 278 5.71 -1.83 18.65
N GLU A 279 6.12 -2.44 19.75
CA GLU A 279 6.28 -1.74 21.03
C GLU A 279 7.75 -1.38 21.25
N TYR A 280 8.06 -0.10 21.38
CA TYR A 280 9.43 0.38 21.56
C TYR A 280 9.55 1.30 22.77
N SER A 281 10.68 1.19 23.47
CA SER A 281 11.03 2.08 24.56
C SER A 281 12.50 2.50 24.48
N ASP A 282 12.75 3.81 24.49
CA ASP A 282 14.12 4.36 24.59
C ASP A 282 14.84 3.96 25.89
N LYS A 283 14.10 3.49 26.90
CA LYS A 283 14.68 2.99 28.14
C LYS A 283 15.11 1.53 28.06
N TYR A 284 14.70 0.80 27.01
CA TYR A 284 15.02 -0.61 26.80
C TYR A 284 15.37 -0.88 25.32
N LYS A 285 16.59 -0.49 24.96
CA LYS A 285 17.08 -0.48 23.57
C LYS A 285 17.69 -1.82 23.15
N HIS A 286 17.81 -2.03 21.84
CA HIS A 286 18.45 -3.22 21.25
C HIS A 286 19.98 -3.20 21.40
N THR A 287 20.49 -3.63 22.54
CA THR A 287 21.94 -3.73 22.78
C THR A 287 22.44 -5.17 22.61
N LYS A 288 23.74 -5.40 22.73
CA LYS A 288 24.28 -6.77 22.67
C LYS A 288 23.60 -7.64 23.73
N TYR A 289 23.19 -8.84 23.33
CA TYR A 289 22.46 -9.82 24.14
C TYR A 289 21.02 -9.45 24.51
N THR A 290 20.42 -8.42 23.89
CA THR A 290 18.96 -8.25 23.99
C THR A 290 18.23 -9.23 23.07
N ILE A 291 16.95 -9.48 23.37
CA ILE A 291 16.07 -10.28 22.52
C ILE A 291 14.94 -9.42 21.97
N GLY A 292 14.62 -9.64 20.70
CA GLY A 292 13.61 -8.88 19.98
C GLY A 292 12.74 -9.73 19.07
N LEU A 293 11.55 -9.24 18.73
CA LEU A 293 10.65 -9.91 17.79
C LEU A 293 11.10 -9.60 16.36
N ALA A 294 11.21 -10.63 15.52
CA ALA A 294 11.61 -10.46 14.14
C ALA A 294 10.40 -10.10 13.26
N GLY A 295 10.63 -9.25 12.25
CA GLY A 295 9.62 -8.89 11.25
C GLY A 295 8.70 -7.75 11.66
N ARG A 296 7.90 -7.26 10.71
CA ARG A 296 6.92 -6.18 10.90
C ARG A 296 5.60 -6.53 10.18
N PRO A 297 4.50 -6.81 10.89
CA PRO A 297 4.39 -6.89 12.35
C PRO A 297 5.24 -8.04 12.94
N GLY A 298 5.73 -7.87 14.17
CA GLY A 298 6.72 -8.77 14.79
C GLY A 298 6.13 -10.12 15.22
N GLY A 299 6.89 -11.20 15.00
CA GLY A 299 6.55 -12.57 15.41
C GLY A 299 6.27 -13.52 14.24
N PRO A 300 6.21 -14.85 14.49
CA PRO A 300 6.47 -15.48 15.79
C PRO A 300 7.98 -15.57 16.04
N ASP A 301 8.78 -15.47 14.99
CA ASP A 301 10.23 -15.45 15.04
C ASP A 301 10.73 -14.38 16.03
N PHE A 302 11.75 -14.74 16.81
CA PHE A 302 12.48 -13.81 17.66
C PHE A 302 13.97 -13.94 17.39
N TYR A 303 14.75 -12.98 17.87
CA TYR A 303 16.19 -13.01 17.73
C TYR A 303 16.90 -12.61 19.00
N ILE A 304 18.18 -12.99 19.09
CA ILE A 304 19.15 -12.53 20.08
C ILE A 304 20.16 -11.62 19.36
N SER A 305 20.30 -10.38 19.82
CA SER A 305 21.31 -9.44 19.32
C SER A 305 22.72 -9.91 19.68
N THR A 306 23.60 -10.03 18.69
CA THR A 306 25.02 -10.39 18.91
C THR A 306 25.95 -9.19 18.91
N VAL A 307 25.42 -8.00 18.60
CA VAL A 307 26.07 -6.68 18.66
C VAL A 307 25.06 -5.64 19.15
N ASP A 308 25.49 -4.39 19.36
CA ASP A 308 24.55 -3.29 19.59
C ASP A 308 23.77 -2.98 18.30
N ASN A 309 22.47 -3.21 18.34
CA ASN A 309 21.54 -3.04 17.24
C ASN A 309 20.58 -1.85 17.44
N THR A 310 20.89 -0.94 18.38
CA THR A 310 20.01 0.19 18.71
C THR A 310 19.63 1.00 17.48
N ARG A 311 20.57 1.19 16.54
CA ARG A 311 20.33 1.90 15.30
C ARG A 311 19.65 1.04 14.23
N ASN A 312 19.99 -0.25 14.15
CA ASN A 312 19.51 -1.12 13.08
C ASN A 312 18.07 -1.58 13.32
N HIS A 313 17.73 -1.87 14.58
CA HIS A 313 16.43 -2.41 15.01
C HIS A 313 15.62 -1.41 15.86
N GLY A 314 16.16 -0.22 16.14
CA GLY A 314 15.42 0.89 16.76
C GLY A 314 14.68 1.78 15.75
N PRO A 315 14.09 2.89 16.22
CA PRO A 315 13.36 3.84 15.36
C PRO A 315 14.25 4.37 14.24
N GLY A 316 13.75 4.38 13.01
CA GLY A 316 14.50 4.77 11.81
C GLY A 316 15.48 3.71 11.31
N GLY A 317 15.55 2.55 11.98
CA GLY A 317 16.30 1.37 11.57
C GLY A 317 15.60 0.57 10.47
N GLN A 318 16.36 -0.26 9.74
CA GLN A 318 15.96 -1.00 8.53
C GLN A 318 15.21 -0.12 7.52
N SER A 319 15.94 0.36 6.50
CA SER A 319 15.54 1.35 5.47
C SER A 319 14.35 0.98 4.57
N SER A 320 13.47 0.07 4.99
CA SER A 320 12.41 -0.52 4.20
C SER A 320 11.10 -0.64 4.96
N TYR A 321 10.54 0.46 5.48
CA TYR A 321 9.16 0.47 5.99
C TYR A 321 8.50 1.83 5.80
N ASP A 322 7.18 1.83 5.59
CA ASP A 322 6.35 3.01 5.29
C ASP A 322 6.32 4.05 6.43
N LEU A 323 6.75 3.66 7.64
CA LEU A 323 6.77 4.47 8.84
C LEU A 323 8.20 4.55 9.41
N PRO A 324 8.89 5.70 9.24
CA PRO A 324 10.26 5.89 9.71
C PRO A 324 10.45 5.72 11.23
N ALA A 325 9.36 5.72 12.01
CA ALA A 325 9.42 5.58 13.47
C ALA A 325 9.27 4.12 13.95
N GLU A 326 8.96 3.16 13.07
CA GLU A 326 8.83 1.77 13.49
C GLU A 326 10.18 1.15 13.86
N ALA A 327 10.18 0.49 15.01
CA ALA A 327 11.30 -0.25 15.57
C ALA A 327 10.85 -1.68 15.86
N ASP A 328 11.79 -2.61 15.97
CA ASP A 328 11.46 -3.95 16.44
C ASP A 328 11.20 -3.91 17.95
N THR A 329 10.31 -4.78 18.43
CA THR A 329 10.02 -4.87 19.86
C THR A 329 11.17 -5.56 20.60
N CYS A 330 11.89 -4.82 21.47
CA CYS A 330 12.93 -5.36 22.36
C CYS A 330 12.30 -5.77 23.70
N PHE A 331 12.08 -7.06 23.93
CA PHE A 331 11.26 -7.54 25.06
C PHE A 331 12.04 -8.26 26.16
N GLY A 332 13.37 -8.34 26.05
CA GLY A 332 14.19 -8.93 27.10
C GLY A 332 15.68 -8.90 26.80
N ARG A 333 16.44 -9.63 27.62
CA ARG A 333 17.89 -9.81 27.46
C ARG A 333 18.35 -11.14 28.02
N VAL A 334 19.52 -11.57 27.59
CA VAL A 334 20.23 -12.72 28.18
C VAL A 334 20.84 -12.30 29.51
N ALA A 335 20.41 -12.94 30.59
CA ALA A 335 20.97 -12.76 31.93
C ALA A 335 22.12 -13.75 32.20
N GLU A 336 21.98 -15.00 31.76
CA GLU A 336 23.02 -16.05 31.88
C GLU A 336 23.16 -16.82 30.57
N GLY A 337 24.36 -17.35 30.29
CA GLY A 337 24.66 -18.10 29.08
C GLY A 337 25.14 -17.24 27.90
N HIS A 338 25.83 -16.12 28.16
CA HIS A 338 26.43 -15.30 27.08
C HIS A 338 27.46 -16.08 26.26
N ASP A 339 28.22 -16.98 26.88
CA ASP A 339 29.18 -17.87 26.24
C ASP A 339 28.48 -18.88 25.31
N VAL A 340 27.29 -19.34 25.68
CA VAL A 340 26.42 -20.20 24.87
C VAL A 340 25.96 -19.45 23.63
N VAL A 341 25.49 -18.21 23.78
CA VAL A 341 25.10 -17.34 22.66
C VAL A 341 26.27 -17.05 21.73
N ASP A 342 27.45 -16.73 22.29
CA ASP A 342 28.66 -16.50 21.51
C ASP A 342 29.09 -17.77 20.76
N ARG A 343 28.91 -18.95 21.35
CA ARG A 343 29.14 -20.25 20.69
C ARG A 343 28.17 -20.48 19.54
N MET A 344 26.88 -20.21 19.73
CA MET A 344 25.87 -20.26 18.67
C MET A 344 26.23 -19.30 17.52
N HIS A 345 26.73 -18.10 17.84
CA HIS A 345 27.12 -17.10 16.83
C HIS A 345 28.35 -17.52 16.00
N ARG A 346 29.22 -18.37 16.54
CA ARG A 346 30.34 -18.97 15.80
C ARG A 346 29.96 -20.18 14.95
N ALA A 347 28.71 -20.65 15.02
CA ALA A 347 28.25 -21.79 14.24
C ALA A 347 28.42 -21.56 12.74
N ARG A 348 28.71 -22.64 12.00
CA ARG A 348 28.93 -22.60 10.56
C ARG A 348 27.68 -22.11 9.84
N LYS A 349 27.85 -21.20 8.90
CA LYS A 349 26.79 -20.64 8.05
C LYS A 349 26.85 -21.24 6.64
N LEU A 350 25.70 -21.34 5.97
CA LEU A 350 25.64 -21.56 4.54
C LEU A 350 26.01 -20.27 3.80
N LYS A 351 26.56 -20.40 2.59
CA LYS A 351 26.84 -19.27 1.69
C LYS A 351 25.59 -18.89 0.89
N ASP A 352 24.48 -18.68 1.57
CA ASP A 352 23.24 -18.20 0.97
C ASP A 352 23.00 -16.73 1.34
N ASN A 353 22.01 -16.11 0.68
CA ASN A 353 21.65 -14.71 0.94
C ASN A 353 20.92 -14.52 2.28
N PHE A 354 20.45 -15.61 2.89
CA PHE A 354 19.70 -15.56 4.16
C PHE A 354 20.62 -15.64 5.38
N GLU A 355 21.87 -16.05 5.19
CA GLU A 355 22.82 -16.41 6.24
C GLU A 355 22.28 -17.52 7.14
N SER A 356 21.73 -18.55 6.51
CA SER A 356 21.21 -19.73 7.20
C SER A 356 22.33 -20.43 7.95
N LEU A 357 22.01 -20.97 9.13
CA LEU A 357 22.89 -21.89 9.83
C LEU A 357 23.01 -23.19 9.01
N ALA A 358 24.23 -23.72 8.90
CA ALA A 358 24.47 -24.96 8.18
C ALA A 358 23.84 -26.18 8.88
N GLU A 359 23.75 -26.11 10.20
CA GLU A 359 23.04 -27.06 11.05
C GLU A 359 22.25 -26.25 12.08
N TYR A 360 20.98 -26.58 12.24
CA TYR A 360 20.09 -25.86 13.14
C TYR A 360 20.45 -26.15 14.60
N ILE A 361 20.31 -25.14 15.46
CA ILE A 361 20.49 -25.30 16.90
C ILE A 361 19.09 -25.41 17.51
N GLU A 362 18.75 -26.60 18.01
CA GLU A 362 17.41 -26.91 18.49
C GLU A 362 17.16 -26.21 19.83
N ILE A 363 15.97 -25.64 19.98
CA ILE A 363 15.41 -25.24 21.28
C ILE A 363 14.76 -26.49 21.87
N LYS A 364 15.49 -27.22 22.72
CA LYS A 364 15.00 -28.47 23.31
C LYS A 364 13.77 -28.20 24.18
N THR A 365 13.90 -27.23 25.08
CA THR A 365 12.83 -26.78 25.97
C THR A 365 12.96 -25.29 26.27
N MET A 366 11.82 -24.62 26.43
CA MET A 366 11.76 -23.26 26.95
C MET A 366 10.67 -23.15 28.02
N ARG A 367 11.01 -22.63 29.20
CA ARG A 367 10.11 -22.60 30.37
C ARG A 367 10.17 -21.27 31.10
N VAL A 368 9.03 -20.81 31.59
CA VAL A 368 8.97 -19.68 32.52
C VAL A 368 9.50 -20.13 33.88
N GLU A 369 10.48 -19.41 34.43
CA GLU A 369 10.93 -19.63 35.80
C GLU A 369 9.96 -18.94 36.75
N ARG A 370 9.24 -19.74 37.54
CA ARG A 370 8.44 -19.22 38.65
C ARG A 370 9.34 -19.09 39.87
N ALA A 371 9.18 -18.01 40.63
CA ALA A 371 9.82 -17.92 41.93
C ALA A 371 9.41 -19.17 42.74
N SER A 372 10.38 -19.92 43.25
CA SER A 372 10.09 -21.05 44.13
C SER A 372 9.29 -20.54 45.32
N ASP A 373 8.11 -21.10 45.57
CA ASP A 373 7.24 -20.76 46.71
C ASP A 373 7.90 -21.09 48.09
N ASP A 374 9.14 -21.57 48.08
CA ASP A 374 9.94 -22.06 49.20
C ASP A 374 10.40 -20.99 50.23
N SER A 375 9.79 -19.80 50.22
CA SER A 375 10.01 -18.77 51.25
C SER A 375 8.79 -18.51 52.14
N SER A 376 7.87 -19.49 52.24
CA SER A 376 6.66 -19.41 53.08
C SER A 376 6.87 -20.03 54.46
#